data_AF-A0AAV5D7W4-F1
#
_entry.id   AF-A0AAV5D7W4-F1
#
_cell.length_a   1.000
_cell.length_b   1.000
_cell.length_c   1.000
_cell.angle_alpha   90.00
_cell.angle_beta   90.00
_cell.angle_gamma   90.00
#
_symmetry.space_group_name_H-M   'P 1'
#
loop_
_entity.id
_entity.type
_entity.pdbx_description
1 polymer ?
#
loop_
_entity_poly.entity_id
_entity_poly.type
_entity_poly.pdbx_seq_one_letter_code
_entity_poly.pdbx_strand_id
1 'polypeptide(L)'
;MGIVFLCFSAFLLCNMDRVNMSIAILPMSAEYGWNPQTVGLIQSSFFWGYLLTQIAGGIWADTVGGKTVLGFGVVWWSIATALTPVAAKLGLPFLLVVRAFMGIGEGVAMPAMNNILSKWVPVSERSRSLSLVYSGMYLGSVTGLAFSPLLIHKFGWPSVFYSFGSLGAVWFTTWALKVICFPVSYHTCKDS
;
A
#
# COMPACT_ATOMS: atom_id res chain seq x y z
N MET A 1 -14.76 11.65 10.26
CA MET A 1 -14.89 10.22 9.89
C MET A 1 -14.41 9.88 8.46
N GLY A 2 -14.74 10.65 7.42
CA GLY A 2 -14.41 10.27 6.02
C GLY A 2 -12.93 10.00 5.73
N ILE A 3 -12.00 10.79 6.30
CA ILE A 3 -10.55 10.60 6.10
C ILE A 3 -10.01 9.33 6.78
N VAL A 4 -10.60 8.93 7.91
CA VAL A 4 -10.20 7.71 8.64
C VAL A 4 -10.56 6.47 7.83
N PHE A 5 -11.74 6.44 7.20
CA PHE A 5 -12.13 5.35 6.30
C PHE A 5 -11.27 5.26 5.02
N LEU A 6 -10.79 6.40 4.52
CA LEU A 6 -9.84 6.41 3.40
C LEU A 6 -8.47 5.84 3.83
N CYS A 7 -7.98 6.21 5.01
CA CYS A 7 -6.76 5.63 5.56
C CYS A 7 -6.91 4.12 5.81
N PHE A 8 -8.05 3.70 6.36
CA PHE A 8 -8.41 2.29 6.54
C PHE A 8 -8.35 1.51 5.22
N SER A 9 -8.98 2.03 4.17
CA SER A 9 -8.98 1.37 2.86
C SER A 9 -7.59 1.36 2.21
N ALA A 10 -6.75 2.36 2.42
CA ALA A 10 -5.35 2.32 1.98
C ALA A 10 -4.56 1.20 2.67
N PHE A 11 -4.75 1.01 3.98
CA PHE A 11 -4.07 -0.03 4.76
C PHE A 11 -4.59 -1.43 4.44
N LEU A 12 -5.88 -1.53 4.10
CA LEU A 12 -6.49 -2.73 3.55
C LEU A 12 -5.82 -3.10 2.22
N LEU A 13 -5.72 -2.18 1.27
CA LEU A 13 -5.07 -2.42 -0.02
C LEU A 13 -3.59 -2.80 0.15
N CYS A 14 -2.86 -2.07 0.99
CA CYS A 14 -1.45 -2.36 1.29
C CYS A 14 -1.25 -3.79 1.83
N ASN A 15 -2.08 -4.27 2.77
CA ASN A 15 -1.92 -5.66 3.24
C ASN A 15 -2.41 -6.69 2.25
N MET A 16 -3.45 -6.39 1.47
CA MET A 16 -3.85 -7.25 0.37
C MET A 16 -2.67 -7.48 -0.58
N ASP A 17 -2.01 -6.41 -1.04
CA ASP A 17 -0.88 -6.51 -1.97
C ASP A 17 0.28 -7.35 -1.40
N ARG A 18 0.56 -7.22 -0.10
CA ARG A 18 1.57 -8.03 0.59
C ARG A 18 1.19 -9.52 0.63
N VAL A 19 -0.06 -9.83 0.97
CA VAL A 19 -0.57 -11.20 1.01
C VAL A 19 -0.63 -11.81 -0.39
N ASN A 20 -1.03 -11.02 -1.38
CA ASN A 20 -1.12 -11.40 -2.78
C ASN A 20 0.22 -11.91 -3.31
N MET A 21 1.31 -11.20 -3.01
CA MET A 21 2.64 -11.67 -3.39
C MET A 21 2.97 -13.02 -2.73
N SER A 22 2.66 -13.21 -1.45
CA SER A 22 2.89 -14.47 -0.74
C SER A 22 2.09 -15.66 -1.29
N ILE A 23 0.92 -15.42 -1.89
CA ILE A 23 0.12 -16.47 -2.53
C ILE A 23 0.61 -16.71 -3.96
N ALA A 24 0.82 -15.64 -4.73
CA ALA A 24 1.23 -15.71 -6.13
C ALA A 24 2.66 -16.25 -6.30
N ILE A 25 3.53 -16.14 -5.29
CA ILE A 25 4.90 -16.65 -5.38
C ILE A 25 4.96 -18.17 -5.58
N LEU A 26 3.95 -18.92 -5.12
CA LEU A 26 3.90 -20.39 -5.30
C LEU A 26 3.78 -20.78 -6.78
N PRO A 27 2.74 -20.35 -7.53
CA PRO A 27 2.66 -20.64 -8.96
C PRO A 27 3.79 -19.97 -9.76
N MET A 28 4.26 -18.77 -9.37
CA MET A 28 5.41 -18.15 -10.03
C MET A 28 6.68 -19.00 -9.87
N SER A 29 6.94 -19.52 -8.66
CA SER A 29 8.10 -20.38 -8.40
C SER A 29 8.04 -21.67 -9.21
N ALA A 30 6.85 -22.24 -9.39
CA ALA A 30 6.65 -23.42 -10.23
C ALA A 30 6.86 -23.11 -11.71
N GLU A 31 6.39 -21.96 -12.20
CA GLU A 31 6.53 -21.53 -13.59
C GLU A 31 7.98 -21.21 -13.97
N TYR A 32 8.72 -20.50 -13.10
CA TYR A 32 10.09 -20.05 -13.37
C TYR A 32 11.17 -20.96 -12.79
N GLY A 33 10.80 -22.09 -12.16
CA GLY A 33 11.74 -23.04 -11.56
C GLY A 33 12.57 -22.45 -10.42
N TRP A 34 12.01 -21.51 -9.65
CA TRP A 34 12.73 -20.87 -8.55
C TRP A 34 12.89 -21.80 -7.36
N ASN A 35 14.06 -21.75 -6.74
CA ASN A 35 14.33 -22.45 -5.47
C ASN A 35 13.88 -21.60 -4.26
N PRO A 36 13.77 -22.20 -3.06
CA PRO A 36 13.36 -21.48 -1.85
C PRO A 36 14.21 -20.25 -1.53
N GLN A 37 15.50 -20.27 -1.86
CA GLN A 37 16.41 -19.14 -1.67
C GLN A 37 15.99 -17.94 -2.54
N THR A 38 15.62 -18.19 -3.80
CA THR A 38 15.15 -17.17 -4.75
C THR A 38 13.81 -16.61 -4.31
N VAL A 39 12.88 -17.47 -3.87
CA VAL A 39 11.59 -17.05 -3.30
C VAL A 39 11.80 -16.15 -2.08
N GLY A 40 12.70 -16.53 -1.16
CA GLY A 40 13.07 -15.71 -0.01
C GLY A 40 13.70 -14.38 -0.41
N LEU A 41 14.54 -14.35 -1.44
CA LEU A 41 15.14 -13.13 -1.99
C LEU A 41 14.07 -12.18 -2.57
N ILE A 42 13.12 -12.71 -3.34
CA ILE A 42 12.01 -11.92 -3.91
C ILE A 42 11.15 -11.32 -2.79
N GLN A 43 10.81 -12.10 -1.76
CA GLN A 43 10.02 -11.60 -0.64
C GLN A 43 10.79 -10.57 0.19
N SER A 44 12.08 -10.80 0.44
CA SER A 44 12.92 -9.90 1.25
C SER A 44 13.25 -8.58 0.54
N SER A 45 13.33 -8.57 -0.80
CA SER A 45 13.64 -7.36 -1.58
C SER A 45 12.67 -6.20 -1.35
N PHE A 46 11.41 -6.50 -1.01
CA PHE A 46 10.44 -5.49 -0.57
C PHE A 46 10.92 -4.70 0.65
N PHE A 47 11.52 -5.40 1.63
CA PHE A 47 11.95 -4.77 2.88
C PHE A 47 13.12 -3.80 2.68
N TRP A 48 13.91 -3.96 1.61
CA TRP A 48 15.00 -3.03 1.29
C TRP A 48 14.46 -1.62 1.07
N GLY A 49 13.40 -1.48 0.26
CA GLY A 49 12.74 -0.20 0.04
C GLY A 49 11.92 0.29 1.24
N TYR A 50 11.23 -0.64 1.90
CA TYR A 50 10.35 -0.33 3.02
C TYR A 50 11.08 0.24 4.24
N LEU A 51 12.26 -0.31 4.59
CA LEU A 51 13.04 0.16 5.73
C LEU A 51 13.62 1.56 5.49
N LEU A 52 14.13 1.81 4.28
CA LEU A 52 14.72 3.10 3.91
C LEU A 52 13.71 4.24 3.98
N THR A 53 12.45 3.95 3.63
CA THR A 53 11.42 4.98 3.46
C THR A 53 10.58 5.26 4.68
N GLN A 54 10.63 4.45 5.73
CA GLN A 54 9.86 4.75 6.94
C GLN A 54 10.29 6.05 7.63
N ILE A 55 11.60 6.25 7.82
CA ILE A 55 12.13 7.47 8.46
C ILE A 55 11.97 8.66 7.51
N ALA A 56 12.40 8.50 6.26
CA ALA A 56 12.30 9.55 5.25
C ALA A 56 10.84 9.97 4.99
N GLY A 57 9.91 9.00 4.97
CA GLY A 57 8.48 9.22 4.80
C GLY A 57 7.85 9.99 5.96
N GLY A 58 8.35 9.82 7.18
CA GLY A 58 7.94 10.63 8.34
C GLY A 58 8.32 12.10 8.18
N ILE A 59 9.60 12.35 7.88
CA ILE A 59 10.10 13.71 7.62
C ILE A 59 9.33 14.35 6.45
N TRP A 60 9.07 13.57 5.41
CA TRP A 60 8.33 14.05 4.24
C TRP A 60 6.86 14.36 4.58
N ALA A 61 6.20 13.53 5.39
CA ALA A 61 4.84 13.76 5.84
C ALA A 61 4.72 14.97 6.78
N ASP A 62 5.74 15.24 7.59
CA ASP A 62 5.78 16.40 8.47
C ASP A 62 5.98 17.71 7.71
N THR A 63 6.82 17.70 6.67
CA THR A 63 7.15 18.88 5.86
C THR A 63 6.13 19.19 4.75
N VAL A 64 5.69 18.19 3.98
CA VAL A 64 4.79 18.35 2.82
C VAL A 64 3.33 18.02 3.16
N GLY A 65 3.11 17.32 4.27
CA GLY A 65 1.79 16.93 4.77
C GLY A 65 1.43 15.50 4.40
N GLY A 66 0.93 14.74 5.39
CA GLY A 66 0.60 13.32 5.22
C GLY A 66 -0.44 13.04 4.14
N LYS A 67 -1.31 14.00 3.78
CA LYS A 67 -2.31 13.80 2.72
C LYS A 67 -1.66 13.57 1.35
N THR A 68 -0.68 14.40 1.01
CA THR A 68 0.06 14.31 -0.25
C THR A 68 0.92 13.06 -0.27
N VAL A 69 1.62 12.80 0.83
CA VAL A 69 2.54 11.65 0.95
C VAL A 69 1.79 10.30 0.86
N LEU A 70 0.64 10.17 1.54
CA LEU A 70 -0.17 8.94 1.45
C LEU A 70 -0.69 8.73 0.03
N GLY A 71 -1.22 9.77 -0.61
CA GLY A 71 -1.71 9.68 -1.99
C GLY A 71 -0.62 9.29 -2.99
N PHE A 72 0.57 9.89 -2.88
CA PHE A 72 1.73 9.50 -3.67
C PHE A 72 2.12 8.04 -3.44
N GLY A 73 2.21 7.62 -2.17
CA GLY A 73 2.51 6.23 -1.82
C GLY A 73 1.58 5.29 -2.54
N VAL A 74 0.26 5.53 -2.45
CA VAL A 74 -0.75 4.62 -3.01
C VAL A 74 -0.57 4.43 -4.50
N VAL A 75 -0.41 5.53 -5.25
CA VAL A 75 -0.15 5.47 -6.68
C VAL A 75 1.14 4.72 -6.97
N TRP A 76 2.20 5.02 -6.21
CA TRP A 76 3.51 4.44 -6.40
C TRP A 76 3.51 2.92 -6.24
N TRP A 77 2.99 2.40 -5.12
CA TRP A 77 2.95 0.96 -4.92
C TRP A 77 1.96 0.29 -5.87
N SER A 78 0.85 0.93 -6.23
CA SER A 78 -0.13 0.35 -7.17
C SER A 78 0.45 0.18 -8.57
N ILE A 79 1.25 1.15 -9.04
CA ILE A 79 2.00 1.03 -10.31
C ILE A 79 3.01 -0.12 -10.20
N ALA A 80 3.77 -0.20 -9.10
CA ALA A 80 4.72 -1.29 -8.89
C ALA A 80 4.03 -2.67 -8.86
N THR A 81 2.87 -2.77 -8.21
CA THR A 81 2.02 -3.98 -8.21
C THR A 81 1.64 -4.35 -9.65
N ALA A 82 1.11 -3.42 -10.44
CA ALA A 82 0.74 -3.68 -11.84
C ALA A 82 1.92 -4.03 -12.76
N LEU A 83 3.12 -3.52 -12.47
CA LEU A 83 4.36 -3.84 -13.20
C LEU A 83 4.94 -5.21 -12.82
N THR A 84 4.55 -5.78 -11.69
CA THR A 84 5.14 -7.03 -11.16
C THR A 84 5.08 -8.19 -12.16
N PRO A 85 3.97 -8.45 -12.88
CA PRO A 85 3.94 -9.53 -13.87
C PRO A 85 4.85 -9.30 -15.07
N VAL A 86 4.98 -8.04 -15.51
CA VAL A 86 5.88 -7.67 -16.60
C VAL A 86 7.33 -7.88 -16.17
N ALA A 87 7.67 -7.43 -14.96
CA ALA A 87 8.99 -7.57 -14.39
C ALA A 87 9.39 -9.04 -14.20
N ALA A 88 8.47 -9.89 -13.74
CA ALA A 88 8.71 -11.33 -13.61
C ALA A 88 9.06 -11.99 -14.96
N LYS A 89 8.39 -11.58 -16.05
CA LYS A 89 8.69 -12.07 -17.41
C LYS A 89 10.03 -11.59 -17.95
N LEU A 90 10.45 -10.36 -17.61
CA LEU A 90 11.74 -9.79 -18.02
C LEU A 90 12.91 -10.44 -17.28
N GLY A 91 12.67 -10.96 -16.07
CA GLY A 91 13.62 -11.76 -15.32
C GLY A 91 13.73 -11.37 -13.85
N LEU A 92 14.43 -12.21 -13.09
CA LEU A 92 14.56 -12.07 -11.64
C LEU A 92 15.05 -10.67 -11.19
N PRO A 93 16.11 -10.07 -11.78
CA PRO A 93 16.58 -8.74 -11.34
C PRO A 93 15.51 -7.65 -11.45
N PHE A 94 14.71 -7.65 -12.51
CA PHE A 94 13.63 -6.69 -12.70
C PHE A 94 12.54 -6.87 -11.65
N LEU A 95 12.20 -8.12 -11.33
CA LEU A 95 11.25 -8.43 -10.27
C LEU A 95 11.74 -7.92 -8.91
N LEU A 96 13.01 -8.14 -8.56
CA LEU A 96 13.59 -7.63 -7.31
C LEU A 96 13.53 -6.10 -7.22
N VAL A 97 13.84 -5.41 -8.31
CA VAL A 97 13.79 -3.95 -8.39
C VAL A 97 12.34 -3.43 -8.22
N VAL A 98 11.37 -4.02 -8.93
CA VAL A 98 9.96 -3.64 -8.78
C VAL A 98 9.44 -3.90 -7.36
N ARG A 99 9.87 -5.00 -6.73
CA ARG A 99 9.53 -5.30 -5.34
C ARG A 99 10.14 -4.30 -4.36
N ALA A 100 11.38 -3.88 -4.57
CA ALA A 100 11.99 -2.80 -3.79
C ALA A 100 11.24 -1.46 -3.98
N PHE A 101 10.84 -1.13 -5.21
CA PHE A 101 10.02 0.06 -5.48
C PHE A 101 8.65 0.00 -4.80
N MET A 102 8.02 -1.17 -4.77
CA MET A 102 6.78 -1.37 -4.03
C MET A 102 6.99 -1.12 -2.53
N GLY A 103 8.11 -1.61 -1.97
CA GLY A 103 8.52 -1.33 -0.60
C GLY A 103 8.68 0.16 -0.28
N ILE A 104 9.27 0.92 -1.21
CA ILE A 104 9.38 2.39 -1.11
C ILE A 104 8.01 3.06 -0.97
N GLY A 105 7.04 2.62 -1.77
CA GLY A 105 5.68 3.16 -1.72
C GLY A 105 4.95 2.82 -0.42
N GLU A 106 4.99 1.56 0.00
CA GLU A 106 4.32 1.13 1.23
C GLU A 106 4.97 1.72 2.49
N GLY A 107 6.29 1.95 2.48
CA GLY A 107 7.03 2.43 3.65
C GLY A 107 6.62 3.83 4.10
N VAL A 108 6.09 4.67 3.20
CA VAL A 108 5.60 6.01 3.55
C VAL A 108 4.16 6.02 4.10
N ALA A 109 3.41 4.92 3.97
CA ALA A 109 2.00 4.87 4.32
C ALA A 109 1.74 5.06 5.82
N MET A 110 2.50 4.38 6.68
CA MET A 110 2.36 4.50 8.13
C MET A 110 2.70 5.89 8.68
N PRO A 111 3.86 6.48 8.34
CA PRO A 111 4.18 7.84 8.77
C PRO A 111 3.14 8.87 8.27
N ALA A 112 2.72 8.77 7.01
CA ALA A 112 1.74 9.68 6.43
C ALA A 112 0.37 9.57 7.12
N MET A 113 -0.09 8.35 7.40
CA MET A 113 -1.33 8.09 8.14
C MET A 113 -1.26 8.68 9.56
N ASN A 114 -0.15 8.49 10.28
CA ASN A 114 0.02 9.05 11.62
C ASN A 114 -0.03 10.57 11.61
N ASN A 115 0.61 11.22 10.63
CA ASN A 115 0.56 12.66 10.43
C ASN A 115 -0.87 13.15 10.12
N ILE A 116 -1.63 12.43 9.30
CA ILE A 116 -3.03 12.76 9.01
C ILE A 116 -3.87 12.68 10.29
N LEU A 117 -3.80 11.57 11.03
CA LEU A 117 -4.64 11.40 12.22
C LEU A 117 -4.26 12.37 13.35
N SER A 118 -2.98 12.75 13.47
CA SER A 118 -2.56 13.73 14.46
C SER A 118 -3.15 15.12 14.21
N LYS A 119 -3.36 15.47 12.94
CA LYS A 119 -3.87 16.76 12.47
C LYS A 119 -5.38 16.85 12.35
N TRP A 120 -6.06 15.74 12.00
CA TRP A 120 -7.47 15.73 11.61
C TRP A 120 -8.40 15.02 12.61
N VAL A 121 -7.86 14.34 13.61
CA VAL A 121 -8.65 13.62 14.62
C VAL A 121 -8.39 14.22 16.01
N PRO A 122 -9.45 14.52 16.79
CA PRO A 122 -9.32 14.97 18.18
C PRO A 122 -8.49 13.98 19.01
N VAL A 123 -7.73 14.49 19.98
CA VAL A 123 -6.82 13.67 20.80
C VAL A 123 -7.58 12.53 21.52
N SER A 124 -8.80 12.78 21.99
CA SER A 124 -9.67 11.80 22.67
C SER A 124 -10.10 10.62 21.78
N GLU A 125 -10.21 10.83 20.46
CA GLU A 125 -10.67 9.81 19.50
C GLU A 125 -9.53 9.20 18.67
N ARG A 126 -8.30 9.73 18.81
CA ARG A 126 -7.16 9.37 17.98
C ARG A 126 -6.81 7.89 18.09
N SER A 127 -6.76 7.35 19.30
CA SER A 127 -6.47 5.93 19.52
C SER A 127 -7.52 5.03 18.87
N ARG A 128 -8.80 5.37 19.00
CA ARG A 128 -9.90 4.62 18.35
C ARG A 128 -9.78 4.67 16.83
N SER A 129 -9.43 5.82 16.27
CA SER A 129 -9.23 6.00 14.83
C SER A 129 -8.01 5.22 14.32
N LEU A 130 -6.91 5.20 15.08
CA LEU A 130 -5.73 4.38 14.77
C LEU A 130 -6.09 2.89 14.76
N SER A 131 -6.74 2.40 15.82
CA SER A 131 -7.18 1.00 15.89
C SER A 131 -8.11 0.63 14.74
N LEU A 132 -8.99 1.54 14.33
CA LEU A 132 -9.83 1.34 13.15
C LEU A 132 -8.96 1.23 11.89
N VAL A 133 -8.04 2.15 11.61
CA VAL A 133 -7.20 2.08 10.42
C VAL A 133 -6.34 0.80 10.39
N TYR A 134 -5.74 0.44 11.52
CA TYR A 134 -4.95 -0.79 11.66
C TYR A 134 -5.80 -2.06 11.47
N SER A 135 -7.09 -2.04 11.83
CA SER A 135 -7.97 -3.18 11.54
C SER A 135 -8.13 -3.43 10.03
N GLY A 136 -7.92 -2.40 9.21
CA GLY A 136 -7.84 -2.50 7.76
C GLY A 136 -6.74 -3.45 7.29
N MET A 137 -5.60 -3.49 7.99
CA MET A 137 -4.52 -4.43 7.68
C MET A 137 -4.97 -5.89 7.78
N TYR A 138 -5.65 -6.24 8.87
CA TYR A 138 -6.14 -7.60 9.09
C TYR A 138 -7.24 -7.96 8.09
N LEU A 139 -8.16 -7.03 7.80
CA LEU A 139 -9.19 -7.25 6.79
C LEU A 139 -8.58 -7.41 5.39
N GLY A 140 -7.54 -6.65 5.08
CA GLY A 140 -6.77 -6.78 3.85
C GLY A 140 -6.16 -8.18 3.71
N SER A 141 -5.57 -8.70 4.78
CA SER A 141 -5.03 -10.06 4.78
C SER A 141 -6.11 -11.13 4.55
N VAL A 142 -7.24 -11.02 5.24
CA VAL A 142 -8.36 -11.97 5.10
C VAL A 142 -8.92 -11.94 3.67
N THR A 143 -9.13 -10.75 3.13
CA THR A 143 -9.66 -10.59 1.76
C THR A 143 -8.67 -11.05 0.70
N GLY A 144 -7.38 -10.75 0.84
CA GLY A 144 -6.32 -11.29 -0.04
C GLY A 144 -6.29 -12.82 -0.03
N LEU A 145 -6.33 -13.44 1.14
CA LEU A 145 -6.38 -14.91 1.28
C LEU A 145 -7.65 -15.52 0.68
N ALA A 146 -8.79 -14.83 0.74
CA ALA A 146 -10.05 -15.32 0.20
C ALA A 146 -10.13 -15.22 -1.33
N PHE A 147 -9.71 -14.09 -1.90
CA PHE A 147 -9.95 -13.80 -3.33
C PHE A 147 -8.78 -14.16 -4.24
N SER A 148 -7.54 -14.05 -3.77
CA SER A 148 -6.37 -14.24 -4.63
C SER A 148 -6.21 -15.68 -5.14
N PRO A 149 -6.44 -16.74 -4.35
CA PRO A 149 -6.41 -18.10 -4.87
C PRO A 149 -7.46 -18.33 -5.97
N LEU A 150 -8.66 -17.76 -5.84
CA LEU A 150 -9.73 -17.87 -6.84
C LEU A 150 -9.35 -17.19 -8.16
N LEU A 151 -8.75 -15.99 -8.08
CA LEU A 151 -8.24 -15.26 -9.24
C LEU A 151 -7.10 -16.02 -9.92
N ILE A 152 -6.15 -16.54 -9.14
CA ILE A 152 -5.03 -17.34 -9.66
C ILE A 152 -5.53 -18.58 -10.37
N HIS A 153 -6.45 -19.32 -9.75
CA HIS A 153 -6.97 -20.56 -10.32
C HIS A 153 -7.71 -20.32 -11.65
N LYS A 154 -8.47 -19.23 -11.77
CA LYS A 154 -9.29 -18.95 -12.96
C LYS A 154 -8.55 -18.21 -14.07
N PHE A 155 -7.64 -17.30 -13.74
CA PHE A 155 -7.02 -16.35 -14.68
C PHE A 155 -5.48 -16.32 -14.61
N GLY A 156 -4.86 -17.19 -13.82
CA GLY A 156 -3.41 -17.22 -13.60
C GLY A 156 -2.94 -16.18 -12.59
N TRP A 157 -1.69 -16.32 -12.14
CA TRP A 157 -1.09 -15.44 -11.14
C TRP A 157 -0.97 -13.95 -11.53
N PRO A 158 -0.81 -13.55 -12.82
CA PRO A 158 -0.76 -12.13 -13.17
C PRO A 158 -2.04 -11.37 -12.83
N SER A 159 -3.19 -12.08 -12.81
CA SER A 159 -4.51 -11.49 -12.61
C SER A 159 -4.66 -10.80 -11.26
N VAL A 160 -4.02 -11.32 -10.21
CA VAL A 160 -4.01 -10.73 -8.88
C VAL A 160 -3.30 -9.37 -8.91
N PHE A 161 -2.14 -9.29 -9.54
CA PHE A 161 -1.40 -8.02 -9.60
C PHE A 161 -2.16 -6.94 -10.38
N TYR A 162 -2.78 -7.28 -11.50
CA TYR A 162 -3.57 -6.32 -12.27
C TYR A 162 -4.86 -5.91 -11.55
N SER A 163 -5.57 -6.86 -10.93
CA SER A 163 -6.82 -6.57 -10.24
C SER A 163 -6.58 -5.62 -9.06
N PHE A 164 -5.60 -5.91 -8.21
CA PHE A 164 -5.37 -5.12 -7.01
C PHE A 164 -4.62 -3.81 -7.30
N GLY A 165 -3.71 -3.80 -8.28
CA GLY A 165 -3.14 -2.56 -8.80
C GLY A 165 -4.20 -1.59 -9.33
N SER A 166 -5.26 -2.11 -9.97
CA SER A 166 -6.39 -1.28 -10.42
C SER A 166 -7.24 -0.73 -9.27
N LEU A 167 -7.41 -1.49 -8.18
CA LEU A 167 -8.12 -1.01 -6.98
C LEU A 167 -7.40 0.18 -6.34
N GLY A 168 -6.07 0.21 -6.41
CA GLY A 168 -5.28 1.36 -5.98
C GLY A 168 -5.53 2.62 -6.81
N ALA A 169 -5.72 2.49 -8.13
CA ALA A 169 -6.10 3.62 -8.99
C ALA A 169 -7.52 4.12 -8.68
N VAL A 170 -8.47 3.21 -8.41
CA VAL A 170 -9.83 3.57 -7.96
C VAL A 170 -9.76 4.32 -6.63
N TRP A 171 -9.00 3.79 -5.67
CA TRP A 171 -8.78 4.45 -4.39
C TRP A 171 -8.19 5.85 -4.59
N PHE A 172 -7.16 6.00 -5.42
CA PHE A 172 -6.52 7.30 -5.66
C PHE A 172 -7.49 8.31 -6.28
N THR A 173 -8.36 7.85 -7.18
CA THR A 173 -9.41 8.72 -7.76
C THR A 173 -10.33 9.26 -6.66
N THR A 174 -10.79 8.38 -5.76
CA THR A 174 -11.62 8.83 -4.62
C THR A 174 -10.86 9.72 -3.63
N TRP A 175 -9.56 9.47 -3.46
CA TRP A 175 -8.66 10.27 -2.63
C TRP A 175 -8.48 11.67 -3.20
N ALA A 176 -8.12 11.79 -4.48
CA ALA A 176 -7.91 13.07 -5.15
C ALA A 176 -9.15 13.96 -5.10
N LEU A 177 -10.34 13.40 -5.41
CA LEU A 177 -11.60 14.13 -5.34
C LEU A 177 -11.88 14.69 -3.93
N LYS A 178 -11.57 13.92 -2.88
CA LYS A 178 -11.80 14.33 -1.49
C LYS A 178 -10.71 15.24 -0.95
N VAL A 179 -9.46 15.07 -1.35
CA VAL A 179 -8.35 15.93 -0.90
C VAL A 179 -8.42 17.32 -1.53
N ILE A 180 -8.82 17.43 -2.80
CA ILE A 180 -9.04 18.72 -3.48
C ILE A 180 -10.20 19.50 -2.83
N CYS A 181 -11.23 18.79 -2.36
CA CYS A 181 -12.40 19.40 -1.72
C CYS A 181 -12.13 19.90 -0.28
N PHE A 182 -11.06 19.43 0.38
CA PHE A 182 -10.63 19.89 1.70
C PHE A 182 -9.22 20.50 1.63
N PRO A 183 -9.07 21.69 1.01
CA PRO A 183 -7.81 22.41 1.05
C PRO A 183 -7.48 22.75 2.50
N VAL A 184 -6.18 22.79 2.78
CA VAL A 184 -5.59 23.14 4.07
C VAL A 184 -5.86 24.63 4.34
N SER A 185 -7.09 25.02 4.64
CA SER A 185 -7.36 26.30 5.32
C SER A 185 -7.23 26.03 6.82
N TYR A 186 -6.04 26.28 7.34
CA TYR A 186 -5.67 26.12 8.75
C TYR A 186 -5.82 27.41 9.57
N HIS A 187 -6.37 28.47 9.00
CA HIS A 187 -6.74 29.67 9.76
C HIS A 187 -8.27 29.67 9.95
N THR A 188 -8.73 30.08 11.15
CA THR A 188 -10.13 30.27 11.61
C THR A 188 -10.91 29.10 12.22
N CYS A 189 -10.33 28.30 13.12
CA CYS A 189 -11.18 27.62 14.12
C CYS A 189 -10.43 27.26 15.41
N LYS A 190 -9.77 28.24 16.04
CA LYS A 190 -9.32 28.10 17.43
C LYS A 190 -9.37 29.35 18.30
N ASP A 191 -9.90 30.46 17.79
CA ASP A 191 -10.17 31.67 18.57
C ASP A 191 -11.61 32.14 18.29
N SER A 192 -12.58 31.61 19.02
CA SER A 192 -13.92 32.17 19.26
C SER A 192 -14.53 31.46 20.46
#